data_AF-A0A4R4G7C3-F1
#
_entry.id   AF-A0A4R4G7C3-F1
#
_cell.length_a   1.000
_cell.length_b   1.000
_cell.length_c   1.000
_cell.angle_alpha   90.00
_cell.angle_beta   90.00
_cell.angle_gamma   90.00
#
_symmetry.space_group_name_H-M   'P 1'
#
loop_
_entity.id
_entity.type
_entity.pdbx_description
1 polymer ?
#
loop_
_entity_poly.entity_id
_entity_poly.type
_entity_poly.pdbx_seq_one_letter_code
_entity_poly.pdbx_strand_id
1 'polypeptide(L)'
;MIYNFLIVDLIFFGSAVLSLFIALVIILKHAEPGGTAFALVMISVSLWLIFRVFEGVAESIADKVLWAKFEYLGIATLPAFYFVFASQFSRKDQWTTTRNLLLFSVIPLLTLVLVFTNEVHGLIWSDIRPAR
;
A
#
# COMPACT_ATOMS: atom_id res chain seq x y z
N MET A 1 -19.60 -17.72 -16.14
CA MET A 1 -18.67 -17.26 -15.11
C MET A 1 -19.43 -16.35 -14.16
N ILE A 2 -19.79 -16.86 -12.99
CA ILE A 2 -20.32 -16.00 -11.92
C ILE A 2 -19.08 -15.53 -11.18
N TYR A 3 -18.71 -14.26 -11.33
CA TYR A 3 -17.69 -13.66 -10.49
C TYR A 3 -18.15 -13.85 -9.04
N ASN A 4 -17.49 -14.72 -8.28
CA ASN A 4 -17.77 -14.88 -6.85
C ASN A 4 -17.16 -13.68 -6.13
N PHE A 5 -17.75 -12.50 -6.32
CA PHE A 5 -17.49 -11.35 -5.46
C PHE A 5 -17.85 -11.78 -4.04
N LEU A 6 -16.82 -12.05 -3.24
CA LEU A 6 -17.05 -12.35 -1.85
C LEU A 6 -17.45 -11.04 -1.17
N ILE A 7 -18.22 -11.14 -0.09
CA ILE A 7 -18.57 -9.99 0.74
C ILE A 7 -17.30 -9.23 1.17
N VAL A 8 -16.19 -9.95 1.32
CA VAL A 8 -14.87 -9.41 1.64
C VAL A 8 -14.35 -8.44 0.57
N ASP A 9 -14.54 -8.74 -0.72
CA ASP A 9 -14.07 -7.86 -1.81
C ASP A 9 -14.85 -6.53 -1.85
N LEU A 10 -16.15 -6.59 -1.54
CA LEU A 10 -16.98 -5.38 -1.38
C LEU A 10 -16.53 -4.54 -0.18
N ILE A 11 -16.16 -5.17 0.93
CA ILE A 11 -15.62 -4.48 2.12
C ILE A 11 -14.29 -3.81 1.80
N PHE A 12 -13.39 -4.50 1.08
CA PHE A 12 -12.12 -3.92 0.66
C PHE A 12 -12.32 -2.74 -0.31
N PHE A 13 -13.20 -2.88 -1.29
CA PHE A 13 -13.51 -1.80 -2.22
C PHE A 13 -14.09 -0.57 -1.49
N GLY A 14 -15.07 -0.77 -0.61
CA GLY A 14 -15.65 0.31 0.18
C GLY A 14 -14.62 1.00 1.08
N SER A 15 -13.72 0.22 1.69
CA SER A 15 -12.62 0.73 2.50
C SER A 15 -11.59 1.51 1.67
N ALA A 16 -11.32 1.08 0.43
CA ALA A 16 -10.44 1.78 -0.49
C ALA A 16 -10.99 3.15 -0.90
N VAL A 17 -12.29 3.20 -1.22
CA VAL A 17 -13.00 4.45 -1.57
C VAL A 17 -13.02 5.40 -0.37
N LEU A 18 -13.37 4.90 0.82
CA LEU A 18 -13.36 5.70 2.04
C LEU A 18 -11.96 6.27 2.33
N SER A 19 -10.91 5.44 2.24
CA SER A 19 -9.54 5.88 2.48
C SER A 19 -9.11 6.96 1.48
N LEU A 20 -9.44 6.79 0.19
CA LEU A 20 -9.16 7.80 -0.83
C LEU A 20 -9.92 9.11 -0.57
N PHE A 21 -11.19 9.01 -0.16
CA PHE A 21 -11.99 10.17 0.21
C PHE A 21 -11.39 10.93 1.39
N ILE A 22 -10.95 10.23 2.44
CA ILE A 22 -10.27 10.86 3.59
C ILE A 22 -8.99 11.56 3.11
N ALA A 23 -8.16 10.91 2.29
CA ALA A 23 -6.97 11.53 1.72
C ALA A 23 -7.28 12.82 0.96
N LEU A 24 -8.31 12.80 0.09
CA LEU A 24 -8.75 13.95 -0.69
C LEU A 24 -9.20 15.10 0.22
N VAL A 25 -10.02 14.81 1.24
CA VAL A 25 -10.47 15.82 2.21
C VAL A 25 -9.30 16.46 2.93
N ILE A 26 -8.29 15.69 3.34
CA ILE A 26 -7.09 16.20 4.02
C ILE A 26 -6.30 17.15 3.11
N ILE A 27 -6.09 16.77 1.85
CA ILE A 27 -5.35 17.55 0.85
C ILE A 27 -6.10 18.85 0.54
N LEU A 28 -7.42 18.77 0.31
CA LEU A 28 -8.25 19.93 -0.04
C LEU A 28 -8.42 20.92 1.12
N LYS A 29 -8.47 20.42 2.36
CA LYS A 29 -8.61 21.27 3.55
C LYS A 29 -7.29 21.82 4.08
N HIS A 30 -6.16 21.50 3.45
CA HIS A 30 -4.82 21.87 3.94
C HIS A 30 -4.65 21.59 5.44
N ALA A 31 -5.01 20.38 5.87
CA ALA A 31 -5.02 20.04 7.29
C ALA A 31 -3.64 20.26 7.93
N GLU A 32 -3.67 20.59 9.23
CA GLU A 32 -2.57 20.84 10.18
C GLU A 32 -1.25 20.07 9.93
N PRO A 33 -0.11 20.52 10.50
CA PRO A 33 1.17 19.82 10.40
C PRO A 33 1.04 18.31 10.67
N GLY A 34 1.44 17.46 9.72
CA GLY A 34 1.16 16.01 9.74
C GLY A 34 0.09 15.55 8.74
N GLY A 35 -0.79 16.44 8.28
CA GLY A 35 -1.92 16.13 7.40
C GLY A 35 -1.48 15.49 6.08
N THR A 36 -0.48 16.06 5.41
CA THR A 36 0.01 15.51 4.14
C THR A 36 0.57 14.08 4.30
N ALA A 37 1.32 13.82 5.38
CA ALA A 37 1.84 12.49 5.66
C ALA A 37 0.69 11.49 5.92
N PHE A 38 -0.34 11.90 6.65
CA PHE A 38 -1.53 11.07 6.86
C PHE A 38 -2.31 10.82 5.57
N ALA A 39 -2.43 11.82 4.68
CA ALA A 39 -3.04 11.63 3.37
C ALA A 39 -2.29 10.58 2.53
N LEU A 40 -0.95 10.57 2.58
CA LEU A 40 -0.14 9.55 1.90
C LEU A 40 -0.30 8.15 2.50
N VAL A 41 -0.52 8.04 3.82
CA VAL A 41 -0.91 6.77 4.46
C VAL A 41 -2.25 6.30 3.89
N MET A 42 -3.25 7.17 3.83
CA MET A 42 -4.57 6.84 3.30
C MET A 42 -4.55 6.47 1.81
N ILE A 43 -3.71 7.13 1.01
CA ILE A 43 -3.46 6.76 -0.39
C ILE A 43 -2.83 5.36 -0.47
N SER A 44 -1.86 5.05 0.38
CA SER A 44 -1.20 3.74 0.39
C SER A 44 -2.18 2.61 0.77
N VAL A 45 -3.04 2.86 1.75
CA VAL A 45 -4.14 1.94 2.11
C VAL A 45 -5.10 1.75 0.94
N SER A 46 -5.50 2.84 0.29
CA SER A 46 -6.41 2.78 -0.86
C SER A 46 -5.81 1.97 -2.01
N LEU A 47 -4.55 2.22 -2.37
CA LEU A 47 -3.83 1.46 -3.41
C LEU A 47 -3.77 -0.02 -3.08
N TRP A 48 -3.37 -0.37 -1.84
CA TRP A 48 -3.34 -1.76 -1.41
C TRP A 48 -4.70 -2.43 -1.58
N LEU A 49 -5.77 -1.80 -1.07
CA LEU A 49 -7.11 -2.39 -1.09
C LEU A 49 -7.70 -2.49 -2.51
N ILE A 50 -7.41 -1.53 -3.41
CA ILE A 50 -7.83 -1.61 -4.81
C ILE A 50 -7.20 -2.82 -5.49
N PHE A 51 -5.88 -2.98 -5.38
CA PHE A 51 -5.19 -4.12 -5.98
C PHE A 51 -5.58 -5.44 -5.31
N ARG A 52 -5.94 -5.41 -4.02
CA ARG A 52 -6.48 -6.57 -3.32
C ARG A 52 -7.79 -7.07 -3.90
N VAL A 53 -8.68 -6.17 -4.28
CA VAL A 53 -9.93 -6.53 -4.97
C VAL A 53 -9.63 -7.15 -6.34
N PHE A 54 -8.67 -6.59 -7.09
CA PHE A 54 -8.28 -7.16 -8.39
C PHE A 54 -7.63 -8.55 -8.25
N GLU A 55 -6.82 -8.79 -7.22
CA GLU A 55 -6.33 -10.14 -6.91
C GLU A 55 -7.48 -11.09 -6.56
N GLY A 56 -8.43 -10.64 -5.73
CA GLY A 56 -9.55 -11.47 -5.27
C GLY A 56 -10.43 -11.98 -6.42
N VAL A 57 -10.69 -11.13 -7.42
CA VAL A 57 -11.53 -11.48 -8.58
C VAL A 57 -10.76 -12.16 -9.72
N ALA A 58 -9.43 -12.20 -9.68
CA ALA A 58 -8.62 -12.82 -10.71
C ALA A 58 -8.78 -14.35 -10.72
N GLU A 59 -8.96 -14.92 -11.91
CA GLU A 59 -9.16 -16.37 -12.08
C GLU A 59 -7.84 -17.14 -12.19
N SER A 60 -6.86 -16.57 -12.90
CA SER A 60 -5.57 -17.21 -13.12
C SER A 60 -4.58 -16.91 -12.00
N ILE A 61 -3.71 -17.87 -11.70
CA ILE A 61 -2.63 -17.67 -10.72
C ILE A 61 -1.71 -16.53 -11.17
N ALA A 62 -1.42 -16.43 -12.48
CA ALA A 62 -0.58 -15.39 -13.03
C ALA A 62 -1.16 -13.99 -12.77
N ASP A 63 -2.47 -13.81 -12.98
CA ASP A 63 -3.13 -12.52 -12.72
C ASP A 63 -3.17 -12.21 -11.22
N LYS A 64 -3.41 -13.21 -10.37
CA LYS A 64 -3.32 -13.04 -8.90
C LYS A 64 -1.95 -12.53 -8.48
N VAL A 65 -0.88 -13.15 -9.00
CA VAL A 65 0.50 -12.72 -8.70
C VAL A 65 0.78 -11.31 -9.22
N LEU A 66 0.28 -10.98 -10.42
CA LEU A 66 0.42 -9.64 -10.98
C LEU A 66 -0.22 -8.58 -10.07
N TRP A 67 -1.47 -8.80 -9.64
CA TRP A 67 -2.16 -7.87 -8.75
C TRP A 67 -1.53 -7.82 -7.36
N ALA A 68 -1.07 -8.96 -6.83
CA ALA A 68 -0.30 -9.01 -5.59
C ALA A 68 0.97 -8.15 -5.68
N LYS A 69 1.70 -8.15 -6.80
CA LYS A 69 2.86 -7.26 -6.99
C LYS A 69 2.47 -5.78 -6.89
N PHE A 70 1.30 -5.41 -7.40
CA PHE A 70 0.80 -4.03 -7.30
C PHE A 70 0.28 -3.69 -5.89
N GLU A 71 -0.26 -4.64 -5.14
CA GLU A 71 -0.59 -4.44 -3.71
C GLU A 71 0.62 -3.93 -2.93
N TYR A 72 1.82 -4.42 -3.25
CA TYR A 72 3.05 -3.99 -2.59
C TYR A 72 3.37 -2.50 -2.76
N LEU A 73 2.81 -1.81 -3.77
CA LEU A 73 2.90 -0.36 -3.86
C LEU A 73 2.30 0.31 -2.63
N GLY A 74 1.17 -0.19 -2.14
CA GLY A 74 0.55 0.29 -0.90
C GLY A 74 1.20 -0.29 0.35
N ILE A 75 1.43 -1.61 0.37
CA ILE A 75 1.98 -2.31 1.55
C ILE A 75 3.37 -1.77 1.92
N ALA A 76 4.25 -1.59 0.93
CA ALA A 76 5.63 -1.18 1.19
C ALA A 76 5.71 0.29 1.65
N THR A 77 4.91 1.19 1.05
CA THR A 77 4.98 2.63 1.36
C THR A 77 4.22 3.02 2.64
N LEU A 78 3.20 2.25 3.03
CA LEU A 78 2.36 2.55 4.19
C LEU A 78 3.17 2.76 5.49
N PRO A 79 4.08 1.85 5.91
CA PRO A 79 4.89 2.04 7.11
C PRO A 79 5.78 3.28 7.03
N ALA A 80 6.33 3.59 5.85
CA ALA A 80 7.18 4.74 5.65
C ALA A 80 6.41 6.05 5.87
N PHE A 81 5.25 6.20 5.22
CA PHE A 81 4.41 7.39 5.42
C PHE A 81 3.82 7.47 6.82
N TYR A 82 3.47 6.32 7.42
CA TYR A 82 2.98 6.28 8.80
C TYR A 82 4.06 6.72 9.79
N PHE A 83 5.32 6.34 9.58
CA PHE A 83 6.43 6.81 10.39
C PHE A 83 6.61 8.33 10.31
N VAL A 84 6.51 8.91 9.12
CA VAL A 84 6.55 10.37 8.92
C VAL A 84 5.39 11.04 9.64
N PHE A 85 4.18 10.52 9.46
CA PHE A 85 2.99 11.01 10.15
C PHE A 85 3.14 10.95 11.67
N ALA A 86 3.53 9.79 12.23
CA ALA A 86 3.68 9.60 13.66
C ALA A 86 4.75 10.52 14.26
N SER A 87 5.84 10.76 13.52
CA SER A 87 6.90 11.68 13.93
C SER A 87 6.42 13.13 13.97
N GLN A 88 5.72 13.59 12.93
CA GLN A 88 5.14 14.95 12.85
C GLN A 88 4.04 15.14 13.89
N PHE A 89 3.14 14.17 14.03
CA PHE A 89 2.05 14.18 15.01
C PHE A 89 2.59 14.24 16.45
N SER A 90 3.71 13.57 16.72
CA SER A 90 4.39 13.59 18.03
C SER A 90 5.33 14.79 18.21
N ARG A 91 5.37 15.74 17.27
CA ARG A 91 6.31 16.89 17.26
C ARG A 91 7.79 16.49 17.37
N LYS A 92 8.14 15.33 16.78
CA LYS A 92 9.50 14.76 16.73
C LYS A 92 10.12 14.93 15.35
N ASP A 93 10.07 16.13 14.79
CA ASP A 93 10.51 16.42 13.41
C ASP A 93 12.00 16.17 13.15
N GLN A 94 12.81 16.04 14.21
CA GLN A 94 14.22 15.61 14.08
C GLN A 94 14.39 14.22 13.43
N TRP A 95 13.35 13.38 13.43
CA TRP A 95 13.37 12.05 12.81
C TRP A 95 13.03 12.08 11.32
N THR A 96 12.40 13.16 10.81
CA THR A 96 11.94 13.31 9.43
C THR A 96 12.84 14.21 8.59
N THR A 97 14.13 14.30 8.94
CA THR A 97 15.13 14.98 8.10
C THR A 97 15.22 14.33 6.72
N THR A 98 15.57 15.09 5.68
CA THR A 98 15.73 14.58 4.31
C THR A 98 16.65 13.37 4.26
N ARG A 99 17.73 13.36 5.05
CA ARG A 99 18.65 12.22 5.16
C ARG A 99 17.94 10.97 5.70
N ASN A 100 17.19 11.11 6.80
CA ASN A 100 16.47 9.98 7.38
C ASN A 100 15.37 9.48 6.44
N LEU A 101 14.63 10.38 5.80
CA LEU A 101 13.61 10.02 4.82
C LEU A 101 14.22 9.23 3.65
N LEU A 102 15.35 9.68 3.10
CA LEU A 102 16.05 8.95 2.04
C LEU A 102 16.47 7.55 2.50
N LEU A 103 17.04 7.41 3.70
CA LEU A 103 17.42 6.11 4.27
C LEU A 103 16.21 5.21 4.50
N PHE A 104 15.10 5.75 5.00
CA PHE A 104 13.86 5.00 5.20
C PHE A 104 13.21 4.60 3.87
N SER A 105 13.29 5.43 2.82
CA SER A 105 12.76 5.13 1.48
C SER A 105 13.51 4.00 0.78
N VAL A 106 14.73 3.66 1.21
CA VAL A 106 15.45 2.49 0.68
C VAL A 106 14.66 1.21 0.92
N ILE A 107 14.02 1.07 2.08
CA ILE A 107 13.26 -0.14 2.44
C ILE A 107 12.11 -0.40 1.46
N PRO A 108 11.13 0.50 1.25
CA PRO A 108 10.05 0.27 0.30
C PRO A 108 10.55 0.11 -1.13
N LEU A 109 11.58 0.86 -1.55
CA LEU A 109 12.14 0.74 -2.89
C LEU A 109 12.76 -0.63 -3.13
N LEU A 110 13.58 -1.12 -2.18
CA LEU A 110 14.16 -2.46 -2.27
C LEU A 110 13.08 -3.53 -2.24
N THR A 111 12.09 -3.42 -1.37
CA THR A 111 10.95 -4.35 -1.33
C THR A 111 10.23 -4.40 -2.67
N LEU A 112 9.94 -3.25 -3.28
CA LEU A 112 9.31 -3.19 -4.60
C LEU A 112 10.17 -3.83 -5.69
N VAL A 113 11.48 -3.52 -5.72
CA VAL A 113 12.40 -4.16 -6.67
C VAL A 113 12.38 -5.68 -6.51
N LEU A 114 12.48 -6.20 -5.29
CA LEU A 114 12.45 -7.63 -5.01
C LEU A 114 11.12 -8.29 -5.38
N VAL A 115 9.99 -7.61 -5.16
CA VAL A 115 8.66 -8.09 -5.52
C VAL A 115 8.50 -8.19 -7.04
N PHE A 116 8.89 -7.14 -7.76
CA PHE A 116 8.76 -7.11 -9.22
C PHE A 116 9.76 -8.01 -9.94
N THR A 117 10.91 -8.30 -9.32
CA THR A 117 11.95 -9.20 -9.85
C THR A 117 11.94 -10.60 -9.23
N ASN A 118 10.86 -10.95 -8.50
CA ASN A 118 10.79 -12.19 -7.74
C ASN A 118 11.03 -13.46 -8.57
N GLU A 119 10.69 -13.47 -9.85
CA GLU A 119 10.91 -14.60 -10.76
C GLU A 119 12.40 -14.95 -10.96
N VAL A 120 13.31 -14.00 -10.73
CA VAL A 120 14.75 -14.18 -10.91
C VAL A 120 15.39 -14.85 -9.70
N HIS A 121 14.89 -14.57 -8.49
CA HIS A 121 15.57 -14.91 -7.24
C HIS A 121 14.71 -15.64 -6.20
N GLY A 122 13.38 -15.57 -6.29
CA GLY A 122 12.45 -16.26 -5.38
C GLY A 122 12.55 -15.85 -3.90
N LEU A 123 12.94 -14.60 -3.61
CA LEU A 123 13.20 -14.13 -2.23
C LEU A 123 11.94 -13.65 -1.52
N ILE A 124 10.94 -13.18 -2.26
CA ILE A 124 9.64 -12.78 -1.71
C ILE A 124 8.70 -13.98 -1.69
N TRP A 125 8.59 -14.67 -2.83
CA TRP A 125 7.82 -15.90 -2.97
C TRP A 125 8.69 -16.97 -3.61
N SER A 126 9.02 -18.01 -2.85
CA SER A 126 9.79 -19.16 -3.33
C SER A 126 8.91 -20.26 -3.95
N ASP A 127 7.64 -20.35 -3.51
CA ASP A 127 6.61 -21.22 -4.08
C ASP A 127 5.27 -20.49 -4.02
N ILE A 128 4.52 -20.50 -5.12
CA ILE A 128 3.24 -19.78 -5.25
C ILE A 128 2.14 -20.82 -5.33
N ARG A 129 1.41 -20.98 -4.22
CA ARG A 129 0.23 -21.84 -4.16
C ARG A 129 -1.00 -20.97 -3.89
N PRO A 130 -1.97 -20.92 -4.81
CA PRO A 130 -3.23 -20.23 -4.53
C PRO A 130 -3.89 -20.90 -3.32
N ALA A 131 -4.38 -20.09 -2.38
CA ALA A 131 -5.26 -20.60 -1.33
C ALA A 131 -6.48 -21.26 -2.00
N ARG A 132 -6.80 -22.49 -1.58
CA ARG A 132 -7.94 -23.27 -2.08
C ARG A 132 -9.27 -22.60 -1.78
#